data_AF-A0A645CGV0-F1
#
_entry.id   AF-A0A645CGV0-F1
#
_cell.length_a   1.000
_cell.length_b   1.000
_cell.length_c   1.000
_cell.angle_alpha   90.00
_cell.angle_beta   90.00
_cell.angle_gamma   90.00
#
_symmetry.space_group_name_H-M   'P 1'
#
loop_
_entity.id
_entity.type
_entity.pdbx_description
1 polymer ?
#
loop_
_entity_poly.entity_id
_entity_poly.type
_entity_poly.pdbx_seq_one_letter_code
_entity_poly.pdbx_strand_id
1 'polypeptide(L)' 'MFEKVELKGPNAHPLFKHLCEQKKGLFGETIKWNFTKFLVDGSGKVVDRFAPATAPAKLEEKIEELIRNT' A
#
# COMPACT_ATOMS: atom_id res chain seq x y z
N MET A 1 17.22 8.97 7.42
CA MET A 1 17.30 9.84 6.23
C MET A 1 16.36 9.28 5.18
N PHE A 2 15.68 10.12 4.39
CA PHE A 2 14.77 9.69 3.31
C PHE A 2 15.48 9.86 1.96
N GLU A 3 15.29 8.90 1.05
CA GLU A 3 15.81 8.94 -0.32
C GLU A 3 14.66 8.70 -1.31
N LYS A 4 14.75 9.32 -2.49
CA LYS A 4 13.84 9.02 -3.60
C LYS A 4 14.16 7.64 -4.17
N VAL A 5 13.20 6.72 -4.12
CA VAL A 5 13.36 5.37 -4.66
C VAL A 5 12.45 5.14 -5.87
N GLU A 6 12.85 4.20 -6.73
CA GLU A 6 12.01 3.73 -7.82
C GLU A 6 10.91 2.78 -7.31
N LEU A 7 9.67 2.99 -7.76
CA LEU A 7 8.51 2.20 -7.33
C LEU A 7 8.09 1.12 -8.34
N LYS A 8 8.63 1.19 -9.57
CA LYS A 8 8.27 0.32 -10.70
C LYS A 8 9.47 0.12 -11.63
N GLY A 9 9.44 -0.96 -12.41
CA GLY A 9 10.54 -1.33 -13.30
C GLY A 9 11.60 -2.22 -12.63
N PRO A 10 12.70 -2.55 -13.34
CA PRO A 10 13.72 -3.49 -12.88
C PRO A 10 14.31 -3.10 -11.51
N ASN A 11 14.56 -1.80 -11.31
CA ASN A 11 15.16 -1.22 -10.11
C ASN A 11 14.14 -0.88 -9.02
N ALA A 12 12.88 -1.33 -9.15
CA ALA A 12 11.88 -1.02 -8.14
C ALA A 12 12.32 -1.54 -6.76
N HIS A 13 12.19 -0.66 -5.78
CA HIS A 13 12.67 -0.93 -4.43
C HIS A 13 11.98 -2.18 -3.85
N PRO A 14 12.71 -3.09 -3.18
CA PRO A 14 12.18 -4.39 -2.74
C PRO A 14 10.92 -4.29 -1.88
N LEU A 15 10.86 -3.28 -0.98
CA LEU A 15 9.65 -3.01 -0.18
C LEU A 15 8.41 -2.84 -1.06
N PHE A 16 8.48 -2.02 -2.11
CA PHE A 16 7.32 -1.76 -2.96
C PHE A 16 6.98 -2.93 -3.87
N LYS A 17 7.96 -3.75 -4.27
CA LYS A 17 7.70 -5.05 -4.94
C LYS A 17 6.89 -5.96 -4.01
N HIS A 18 7.36 -6.14 -2.77
CA HIS A 18 6.69 -6.95 -1.77
C HIS A 18 5.25 -6.49 -1.49
N LEU A 19 5.04 -5.18 -1.26
CA LEU A 19 3.70 -4.62 -1.02
C LEU A 19 2.75 -4.90 -2.20
N CYS A 20 3.24 -4.78 -3.43
CA CYS A 20 2.49 -5.02 -4.65
C CYS A 20 2.11 -6.50 -4.86
N GLU A 21 3.02 -7.41 -4.50
CA GLU A 21 2.79 -8.86 -4.54
C GLU A 21 1.76 -9.31 -3.50
N GLN A 22 1.82 -8.76 -2.28
CA GLN A 22 0.89 -9.08 -1.19
C GLN A 22 -0.53 -8.57 -1.48
N LYS A 23 -0.67 -7.40 -2.10
CA LYS A 23 -1.98 -6.82 -2.48
C LYS A 23 -1.95 -6.27 -3.91
N LYS A 24 -2.53 -7.04 -4.82
CA LYS A 24 -2.73 -6.63 -6.22
C LYS A 24 -3.79 -5.53 -6.28
N GLY A 25 -3.55 -4.52 -7.13
CA GLY A 25 -4.56 -3.53 -7.46
C GLY A 25 -5.46 -4.02 -8.60
N LEU A 26 -6.51 -3.25 -8.88
CA LEU A 26 -7.44 -3.50 -10.01
C LEU A 26 -6.74 -3.63 -11.37
N PHE A 27 -5.58 -2.99 -11.54
CA PHE A 27 -4.81 -2.97 -12.78
C PHE A 27 -3.49 -3.75 -12.67
N GLY A 28 -3.49 -4.79 -11.85
CA GLY A 28 -2.34 -5.67 -11.61
C GLY A 28 -1.47 -5.23 -10.44
N GLU A 29 -0.24 -5.73 -10.41
CA GLU A 29 0.65 -5.62 -9.25
C GLU A 29 1.30 -4.22 -9.15
N THR A 30 1.58 -3.54 -10.26
CA THR A 30 2.38 -2.30 -10.25
C THR A 30 1.68 -1.07 -9.67
N ILE A 31 2.43 -0.17 -9.03
CA ILE A 31 1.99 1.20 -8.68
C ILE A 31 1.95 2.05 -9.95
N LYS A 32 0.75 2.47 -10.36
CA LYS A 32 0.54 3.22 -11.61
C LYS A 32 0.69 4.73 -11.44
N TRP A 33 0.34 5.27 -10.28
CA TRP A 33 0.28 6.70 -10.03
C TRP A 33 0.64 7.07 -8.59
N ASN A 34 0.98 8.34 -8.40
CA ASN A 34 1.27 8.93 -7.10
C ASN A 34 0.09 8.77 -6.13
N PHE A 35 0.40 8.68 -4.84
CA PHE A 35 -0.58 8.50 -3.76
C PHE A 35 -1.33 7.15 -3.78
N THR A 36 -0.72 6.07 -4.29
CA THR A 36 -1.18 4.71 -3.92
C THR A 36 -0.82 4.46 -2.45
N LYS A 37 -1.76 3.95 -1.66
CA LYS A 37 -1.55 3.71 -0.22
C LYS A 37 -1.66 2.22 0.10
N PHE A 38 -0.91 1.75 1.08
CA PHE A 38 -0.96 0.39 1.61
C PHE A 38 -1.21 0.47 3.11
N LEU A 39 -2.09 -0.39 3.62
CA LEU A 39 -2.32 -0.56 5.04
C LEU A 39 -1.62 -1.84 5.50
N VAL A 40 -0.80 -1.71 6.54
CA VAL A 40 0.01 -2.79 7.11
C VAL A 40 -0.31 -2.86 8.60
N ASP A 41 -0.52 -4.08 9.12
CA ASP A 41 -0.84 -4.30 10.52
C ASP A 41 0.40 -4.37 11.43
N GLY A 42 0.19 -4.47 12.74
CA GLY A 42 1.26 -4.53 13.74
C GLY A 42 2.17 -5.76 13.64
N SER A 43 1.75 -6.81 12.91
CA SER A 43 2.57 -7.99 12.63
C SER A 43 3.39 -7.86 11.34
N GLY A 44 3.19 -6.76 10.60
CA GLY A 44 3.84 -6.52 9.31
C GLY A 44 3.08 -7.08 8.11
N LYS A 45 1.86 -7.58 8.28
CA LYS A 45 1.05 -8.11 7.16
C LYS A 45 0.35 -6.98 6.42
N VAL A 46 0.40 -7.02 5.08
CA VAL A 46 -0.30 -6.07 4.21
C VAL A 46 -1.78 -6.43 4.15
N VAL A 47 -2.63 -5.62 4.78
CA VAL A 47 -4.06 -5.90 4.91
C VAL A 47 -4.88 -5.31 3.77
N ASP A 48 -4.49 -4.15 3.25
CA ASP A 48 -5.25 -3.47 2.20
C ASP A 48 -4.37 -2.58 1.29
N ARG A 49 -4.91 -2.23 0.11
CA ARG A 49 -4.32 -1.34 -0.89
C ARG A 49 -5.37 -0.39 -1.45
N PHE A 50 -5.09 0.90 -1.38
CA PHE A 50 -5.99 1.96 -1.82
C PHE A 50 -5.48 2.68 -3.06
N ALA A 51 -6.40 2.94 -3.99
CA ALA A 51 -6.13 3.73 -5.18
C ALA A 51 -5.82 5.19 -4.82
N PRO A 52 -5.13 5.94 -5.71
CA PRO A 52 -4.90 7.38 -5.55
C PRO A 52 -6.15 8.18 -5.23
N ALA A 53 -7.26 7.87 -5.90
CA ALA A 53 -8.53 8.56 -5.75
C ALA A 53 -9.34 8.15 -4.50
N THR A 54 -8.88 7.17 -3.72
CA THR A 54 -9.58 6.79 -2.48
C THR A 54 -9.54 7.95 -1.48
N ALA A 55 -10.72 8.39 -1.04
CA ALA A 55 -10.89 9.47 -0.07
C ALA A 55 -10.31 9.08 1.31
N PRO A 56 -9.67 10.02 2.04
CA PRO A 56 -9.10 9.78 3.36
C PRO A 56 -10.06 9.13 4.38
N ALA A 57 -11.33 9.54 4.42
CA ALA A 57 -12.32 8.98 5.34
C ALA A 57 -12.47 7.45 5.21
N LYS A 58 -12.33 6.90 3.99
CA LYS A 58 -12.38 5.44 3.79
C LYS A 58 -11.16 4.72 4.35
N LEU A 59 -10.02 5.41 4.49
CA LEU A 59 -8.83 4.85 5.12
C LEU A 59 -9.01 4.83 6.64
N GLU A 60 -9.57 5.88 7.22
CA GLU A 60 -9.86 5.99 8.65
C GLU A 60 -10.74 4.83 9.13
N GLU A 61 -11.88 4.59 8.47
CA GLU A 61 -12.77 3.46 8.78
C GLU A 61 -12.01 2.11 8.81
N LYS A 62 -11.12 1.88 7.83
CA LYS A 62 -10.33 0.65 7.72
C LYS A 62 -9.23 0.55 8.79
N ILE A 63 -8.61 1.66 9.15
CA ILE A 63 -7.60 1.72 10.19
C ILE A 63 -8.24 1.43 11.56
N GLU A 64 -9.38 2.03 11.86
CA GLU A 64 -10.09 1.77 13.10
C GLU A 64 -10.57 0.32 13.21
N GLU A 65 -11.08 -0.26 12.12
CA GLU A 65 -11.44 -1.67 12.05
C GLU A 65 -10.24 -2.57 12.40
N LEU A 66 -9.06 -2.25 11.87
CA LEU A 66 -7.83 -2.99 12.14
C LEU A 66 -7.42 -2.89 13.63
N ILE A 67 -7.48 -1.69 14.20
CA ILE A 67 -7.10 -1.45 15.60
C ILE A 67 -8.08 -2.14 16.56
N ARG A 68 -9.39 -2.10 16.29
CA ARG A 68 -10.41 -2.73 17.15
C ARG A 68 -10.32 -4.26 17.19
N ASN A 69 -9.79 -4.87 16.13
CA ASN A 69 -9.69 -6.33 15.97
C ASN A 69 -8.31 -6.89 16.35
N THR A 70 -7.44 -6.08 16.96
CA THR A 70 -6.11 -6.47 17.47
C THR A 70 -6.14 -6.49 19.00
#